data_AF-G7HXJ3-F1
#
_entry.id   AF-G7HXJ3-F1
#
_cell.length_a   1.000
_cell.length_b   1.000
_cell.length_c   1.000
_cell.angle_alpha   90.00
_cell.angle_beta   90.00
_cell.angle_gamma   90.00
#
_symmetry.space_group_name_H-M   'P 1'
#
loop_
_entity.id
_entity.type
_entity.pdbx_description
1 polymer ?
#
loop_
_entity_poly.entity_id
_entity_poly.type
_entity_poly.pdbx_seq_one_letter_code
_entity_poly.pdbx_strand_id
1 'polypeptide(L)'
;MSVKEQRLYRQKGFALPFPEVLIAIVGLTLVVVFPEDRNFDLNVFATLALASAVIALPLGIPLVMVKIKCFWFDIAYVILGVMMVKFFVSLPDGAYIGEGLLVFIGVSFVISGFSHALRRLLVSHSAERSSSK
;
A
#
# COMPACT_ATOMS: atom_id res chain seq x y z
N MET A 1 4.72 5.00 29.27
CA MET A 1 4.24 5.86 28.17
C MET A 1 3.00 5.21 27.58
N SER A 2 1.85 5.89 27.59
CA SER A 2 0.56 5.29 27.20
C SER A 2 0.63 4.78 25.75
N VAL A 3 0.11 3.58 25.49
CA VAL A 3 0.01 2.98 24.14
C VAL A 3 -0.59 3.97 23.13
N LYS A 4 -1.46 4.89 23.59
CA LYS A 4 -2.12 5.94 22.80
C LYS A 4 -1.15 6.91 22.11
N GLU A 5 0.08 7.08 22.64
CA GLU A 5 1.10 8.00 22.10
C GLU A 5 2.23 7.28 21.37
N GLN A 6 2.22 5.95 21.34
CA GLN A 6 3.23 5.21 20.59
C GLN A 6 3.02 5.46 19.09
N ARG A 7 4.12 5.82 18.43
CA ARG A 7 4.20 5.89 16.96
C ARG A 7 4.46 4.49 16.42
N LEU A 8 3.95 4.19 15.22
CA LEU A 8 4.14 2.89 14.58
C LEU A 8 5.63 2.53 14.45
N TYR A 9 6.48 3.53 14.18
CA TYR A 9 7.95 3.42 14.19
C TYR A 9 8.53 2.76 15.45
N ARG A 10 7.92 2.97 16.62
CA ARG A 10 8.45 2.47 17.90
C ARG A 10 8.19 0.98 18.11
N GLN A 11 7.31 0.39 17.32
CA GLN A 11 7.01 -1.03 17.34
C GLN A 11 7.75 -1.74 16.20
N LYS A 12 9.08 -1.83 16.34
CA LYS A 12 10.08 -2.28 15.33
C LYS A 12 9.62 -3.35 14.33
N GLY A 13 8.84 -4.36 14.75
CA GLY A 13 8.31 -5.40 13.86
C GLY A 13 7.17 -4.94 12.93
N PHE A 14 6.29 -4.06 13.41
CA PHE A 14 5.17 -3.48 12.63
C PHE A 14 5.58 -2.21 11.87
N ALA A 15 6.77 -1.66 12.11
CA ALA A 15 7.32 -0.58 11.29
C ALA A 15 7.77 -1.08 9.89
N LEU A 16 8.02 -2.38 9.74
CA LEU A 16 8.42 -3.00 8.48
C LEU A 16 7.22 -3.07 7.50
N PRO A 17 7.42 -2.71 6.23
CA PRO A 17 6.38 -2.75 5.19
C PRO A 17 6.17 -4.18 4.68
N PHE A 18 5.77 -5.09 5.57
CA PHE A 18 5.59 -6.49 5.22
C PHE A 18 4.52 -6.72 4.12
N PRO A 19 3.36 -6.00 4.10
CA PRO A 19 2.38 -6.19 3.04
C PRO A 19 2.91 -5.70 1.68
N GLU A 20 3.59 -4.56 1.64
CA GLU A 20 4.16 -4.02 0.40
C GLU A 20 5.25 -4.95 -0.15
N VAL A 21 6.15 -5.45 0.71
CA VAL A 21 7.19 -6.40 0.30
C VAL A 21 6.58 -7.72 -0.18
N LEU A 22 5.52 -8.21 0.47
CA LEU A 22 4.83 -9.42 0.05
C LEU A 22 4.21 -9.25 -1.34
N ILE A 23 3.52 -8.13 -1.59
CA ILE A 23 2.92 -7.83 -2.90
C ILE A 23 4.02 -7.71 -3.97
N ALA A 24 5.16 -7.10 -3.65
CA ALA A 24 6.29 -7.02 -4.58
C ALA A 24 6.86 -8.41 -4.92
N ILE A 25 7.03 -9.30 -3.94
CA ILE A 25 7.51 -10.67 -4.18
C ILE A 25 6.51 -11.45 -5.04
N VAL A 26 5.21 -11.34 -4.73
CA VAL A 26 4.15 -12.02 -5.51
C VAL A 26 4.11 -11.48 -6.93
N GLY A 27 4.14 -10.15 -7.11
CA GLY A 27 4.17 -9.50 -8.42
C GLY A 27 5.38 -9.94 -9.24
N LEU A 28 6.58 -9.94 -8.65
CA LEU A 28 7.81 -10.42 -9.30
C LEU A 28 7.69 -11.89 -9.72
N THR A 29 7.17 -12.74 -8.84
CA THR A 29 6.97 -14.16 -9.13
C THR A 29 6.02 -14.33 -10.32
N LEU A 30 4.92 -13.59 -10.34
CA LEU A 30 3.94 -13.66 -11.43
C LEU A 30 4.51 -13.18 -12.76
N VAL A 31 5.31 -12.09 -12.78
CA VAL A 31 5.99 -11.61 -13.99
C VAL A 31 6.97 -12.66 -14.54
N VAL A 32 7.70 -13.35 -13.67
CA VAL A 32 8.69 -14.37 -14.07
C VAL A 32 8.02 -15.67 -14.53
N VAL A 33 6.95 -16.11 -13.86
CA VAL A 33 6.26 -17.37 -14.15
C VAL A 33 5.31 -17.26 -15.35
N PHE A 34 4.69 -16.09 -15.54
CA PHE A 34 3.73 -15.85 -16.61
C PHE A 34 4.28 -14.81 -17.60
N PRO A 35 5.13 -15.23 -18.56
CA PRO A 35 5.70 -14.33 -19.54
C PRO A 35 4.61 -13.72 -20.44
N GLU A 36 4.87 -12.47 -20.85
CA GLU A 36 3.97 -11.61 -21.61
C GLU A 36 3.45 -12.29 -22.90
N ASP A 37 4.31 -13.07 -23.56
CA ASP A 37 4.00 -13.77 -24.83
C ASP A 37 2.82 -14.74 -24.74
N ARG A 38 2.50 -15.25 -23.54
CA ARG A 38 1.44 -16.24 -23.33
C ARG A 38 0.26 -15.74 -22.50
N ASN A 39 0.50 -14.78 -21.61
CA ASN A 39 -0.50 -14.29 -20.68
C ASN A 39 -0.38 -12.77 -20.50
N PHE A 40 -0.69 -12.03 -21.57
CA PHE A 40 -0.55 -10.57 -21.61
C PHE A 40 -1.26 -9.87 -20.44
N ASP A 41 -2.57 -10.12 -20.25
CA ASP A 41 -3.36 -9.46 -19.19
C ASP A 41 -2.82 -9.74 -17.78
N LEU A 42 -2.40 -10.99 -17.55
CA LEU A 42 -1.90 -11.43 -16.26
C LEU A 42 -0.50 -10.84 -15.97
N ASN A 43 0.32 -10.70 -17.00
CA ASN A 43 1.63 -10.06 -16.92
C ASN A 43 1.50 -8.55 -16.67
N VAL A 44 0.57 -7.87 -17.36
CA VAL A 44 0.28 -6.45 -17.13
C VAL A 44 -0.19 -6.22 -15.69
N PHE A 45 -1.10 -7.06 -15.18
CA PHE A 45 -1.54 -6.99 -13.79
C PHE A 45 -0.39 -7.26 -12.80
N ALA A 46 0.45 -8.26 -13.08
CA ALA A 46 1.61 -8.58 -12.24
C ALA A 46 2.62 -7.43 -12.19
N THR A 47 2.87 -6.79 -13.33
CA THR A 47 3.74 -5.62 -13.46
C THR A 47 3.14 -4.41 -12.72
N LEU A 48 1.83 -4.20 -12.84
CA LEU A 48 1.08 -3.20 -12.07
C LEU A 48 1.26 -3.40 -10.57
N ALA A 49 1.06 -4.63 -10.08
CA ALA A 49 1.20 -4.99 -8.67
C ALA A 49 2.64 -4.80 -8.19
N LEU A 50 3.63 -5.24 -8.97
CA LEU A 50 5.05 -5.13 -8.64
C LEU A 50 5.49 -3.67 -8.53
N ALA A 51 5.28 -2.88 -9.59
CA ALA A 51 5.71 -1.49 -9.62
C ALA A 51 5.00 -0.65 -8.56
N SER A 52 3.69 -0.86 -8.36
CA SER A 52 2.92 -0.15 -7.33
C SER A 52 3.38 -0.52 -5.92
N ALA A 53 3.73 -1.79 -5.67
CA ALA A 53 4.26 -2.21 -4.37
C ALA A 53 5.63 -1.58 -4.07
N VAL A 54 6.49 -1.46 -5.09
CA VAL A 54 7.80 -0.79 -4.94
C VAL A 54 7.62 0.71 -4.67
N ILE A 55 6.72 1.38 -5.38
CA ILE A 55 6.42 2.81 -5.19
C ILE A 55 5.72 3.06 -3.83
N ALA A 56 4.93 2.10 -3.33
CA ALA A 56 4.28 2.19 -2.04
C ALA A 56 5.28 2.23 -0.86
N LEU A 57 6.48 1.67 -1.01
CA LEU A 57 7.51 1.67 0.04
C LEU A 57 7.91 3.08 0.49
N PRO A 58 8.38 4.00 -0.39
CA PRO A 58 8.69 5.37 -0.01
C PRO A 58 7.44 6.16 0.38
N LEU A 59 6.29 5.93 -0.29
CA LEU A 59 5.02 6.59 0.05
C LEU A 59 4.50 6.23 1.45
N GLY A 60 4.86 5.06 1.97
CA GLY A 60 4.49 4.62 3.31
C GLY A 60 5.31 5.25 4.45
N ILE A 61 6.45 5.88 4.16
CA ILE A 61 7.34 6.45 5.19
C ILE A 61 6.63 7.49 6.07
N PRO A 62 5.89 8.47 5.52
CA PRO A 62 5.16 9.47 6.32
C PRO A 62 4.14 8.82 7.27
N LEU A 63 3.45 7.77 6.82
CA LEU A 63 2.43 7.09 7.61
C LEU A 63 3.02 6.32 8.82
N VAL A 64 4.28 5.86 8.75
CA VAL A 64 4.97 5.20 9.88
C VAL A 64 5.24 6.19 11.03
N MET A 65 5.34 7.49 10.72
CA MET A 65 5.56 8.55 11.71
C MET A 65 4.28 8.97 12.45
N VAL A 66 3.11 8.59 11.93
CA VAL A 66 1.79 8.93 12.49
C VAL A 66 1.46 8.03 13.70
N LYS A 67 0.73 8.59 14.67
CA LYS A 67 0.28 7.90 15.90
C LYS A 67 -0.63 6.69 15.59
N ILE A 68 -0.50 5.60 16.35
CA ILE A 68 -1.22 4.33 16.12
C ILE A 68 -2.75 4.48 16.11
N LYS A 69 -3.34 5.40 16.89
CA LYS A 69 -4.80 5.61 16.90
C LYS A 69 -5.33 6.52 15.79
N CYS A 70 -4.46 7.10 14.98
CA CYS A 70 -4.87 8.04 13.93
C CYS A 70 -5.00 7.31 12.59
N PHE A 71 -6.16 6.71 12.36
CA PHE A 71 -6.51 6.02 11.10
C PHE A 71 -6.88 7.00 9.97
N TRP A 72 -7.12 8.27 10.27
CA TRP A 72 -7.53 9.28 9.29
C TRP A 72 -6.55 9.43 8.13
N PHE A 73 -5.24 9.34 8.39
CA PHE A 73 -4.22 9.40 7.34
C PHE A 73 -4.25 8.18 6.43
N ASP A 74 -4.49 6.99 7.00
CA ASP A 74 -4.59 5.76 6.22
C ASP A 74 -5.82 5.81 5.29
N ILE A 75 -6.95 6.28 5.82
CA ILE A 75 -8.20 6.47 5.04
C ILE A 75 -7.99 7.53 3.95
N ALA A 76 -7.32 8.64 4.25
CA ALA A 76 -7.03 9.68 3.27
C ALA A 76 -6.17 9.14 2.11
N TYR A 77 -5.17 8.31 2.41
CA TYR A 77 -4.35 7.64 1.38
C TYR A 77 -5.20 6.72 0.48
N VAL A 78 -6.09 5.92 1.07
CA VAL A 78 -6.98 5.04 0.29
C VAL A 78 -7.93 5.86 -0.59
N ILE A 79 -8.61 6.87 -0.03
CA ILE A 79 -9.54 7.71 -0.79
C ILE A 79 -8.81 8.43 -1.93
N LEU A 80 -7.68 9.06 -1.64
CA LEU A 80 -6.89 9.77 -2.64
C LEU A 80 -6.46 8.82 -3.76
N GLY A 81 -5.94 7.64 -3.41
CA GLY A 81 -5.53 6.63 -4.39
C GLY A 81 -6.69 6.15 -5.26
N VAL A 82 -7.85 5.84 -4.67
CA VAL A 82 -9.04 5.41 -5.42
C VAL A 82 -9.56 6.51 -6.35
N MET A 83 -9.64 7.76 -5.85
CA MET A 83 -10.06 8.89 -6.68
C MET A 83 -9.10 9.13 -7.85
N MET A 84 -7.79 9.00 -7.60
CA MET A 84 -6.75 9.15 -8.61
C MET A 84 -6.89 8.07 -9.68
N VAL A 85 -6.96 6.79 -9.31
CA VAL A 85 -7.17 5.69 -10.26
C VAL A 85 -8.46 5.89 -11.07
N LYS A 86 -9.57 6.20 -10.40
CA LYS A 86 -10.86 6.39 -11.08
C LYS A 86 -10.84 7.56 -12.06
N PHE A 87 -10.18 8.67 -11.69
CA PHE A 87 -10.04 9.83 -12.56
C PHE A 87 -9.30 9.46 -13.85
N PHE A 88 -8.12 8.81 -13.74
CA PHE A 88 -7.32 8.46 -14.92
C PHE A 88 -7.95 7.38 -15.78
N VAL A 89 -8.59 6.37 -15.19
CA VAL A 89 -9.32 5.33 -15.96
C VAL A 89 -10.55 5.90 -16.67
N SER A 90 -11.10 7.04 -16.21
CA SER A 90 -12.25 7.70 -16.85
C SER A 90 -11.89 8.65 -17.98
N LEU A 91 -10.59 8.89 -18.22
CA LEU A 91 -10.14 9.74 -19.32
C LEU A 91 -10.31 8.98 -20.65
N PRO A 92 -10.73 9.67 -21.73
CA PRO A 92 -10.90 9.04 -23.04
C PRO A 92 -9.55 8.56 -23.59
N ASP A 93 -9.54 7.33 -24.14
CA ASP A 93 -8.37 6.69 -24.74
C ASP A 93 -7.68 7.62 -25.75
N GLY A 94 -6.45 8.04 -25.44
CA GLY A 94 -5.64 8.89 -26.33
C GLY A 94 -4.78 9.96 -25.64
N ALA A 95 -4.87 10.10 -24.32
CA ALA A 95 -4.18 11.14 -23.59
C ALA A 95 -2.94 10.57 -22.84
N TYR A 96 -1.75 10.86 -23.36
CA TYR A 96 -0.48 10.91 -22.63
C TYR A 96 0.06 9.65 -21.90
N ILE A 97 1.30 9.30 -22.25
CA ILE A 97 2.19 8.29 -21.60
C ILE A 97 2.26 8.42 -20.06
N GLY A 98 1.90 9.58 -19.49
CA GLY A 98 1.86 9.83 -18.04
C GLY A 98 0.67 9.22 -17.29
N GLU A 99 -0.43 8.85 -17.95
CA GLU A 99 -1.63 8.33 -17.29
C GLU A 99 -1.37 6.98 -16.62
N GLY A 100 -0.63 6.10 -17.29
CA GLY A 100 -0.20 4.82 -16.72
C GLY A 100 0.55 5.03 -15.41
N LEU A 101 1.56 5.92 -15.40
CA LEU A 101 2.37 6.24 -14.21
C LEU A 101 1.51 6.74 -13.05
N LEU A 102 0.49 7.55 -13.33
CA LEU A 102 -0.40 8.10 -12.30
C LEU A 102 -1.35 7.03 -11.75
N VAL A 103 -1.75 6.05 -12.56
CA VAL A 103 -2.46 4.86 -12.07
C VAL A 103 -1.59 4.06 -11.11
N PHE A 104 -0.30 3.82 -11.43
CA PHE A 104 0.62 3.15 -10.47
C PHE A 104 0.72 3.91 -9.16
N ILE A 105 0.83 5.24 -9.20
CA ILE A 105 0.88 6.08 -7.99
C ILE A 105 -0.42 5.93 -7.20
N GLY A 106 -1.58 6.00 -7.86
CA GLY A 106 -2.89 5.82 -7.22
C GLY A 106 -3.03 4.45 -6.54
N VAL A 107 -2.65 3.37 -7.22
CA VAL A 107 -2.63 2.02 -6.63
C VAL A 107 -1.65 1.94 -5.46
N SER A 108 -0.50 2.60 -5.54
CA SER A 108 0.50 2.65 -4.46
C SER A 108 -0.04 3.32 -3.19
N PHE A 109 -0.80 4.41 -3.35
CA PHE A 109 -1.50 5.08 -2.24
C PHE A 109 -2.50 4.14 -1.56
N VAL A 110 -3.26 3.38 -2.35
CA VAL A 110 -4.22 2.38 -1.84
C VAL A 110 -3.49 1.28 -1.07
N ILE A 111 -2.45 0.69 -1.66
CA ILE A 111 -1.63 -0.36 -1.01
C ILE A 111 -1.06 0.14 0.32
N SER A 112 -0.47 1.34 0.33
CA SER A 112 0.14 1.91 1.52
C SER A 112 -0.90 2.21 2.60
N GLY A 113 -2.04 2.83 2.24
CA GLY A 113 -3.13 3.10 3.17
C GLY A 113 -3.68 1.83 3.84
N PHE A 114 -3.96 0.78 3.06
CA PHE A 114 -4.41 -0.49 3.62
C PHE A 114 -3.35 -1.20 4.45
N SER A 115 -2.09 -1.18 4.02
CA SER A 115 -0.97 -1.78 4.75
C SER A 115 -0.82 -1.15 6.14
N HIS A 116 -0.87 0.18 6.24
CA HIS A 116 -0.74 0.88 7.52
C HIS A 116 -1.99 0.75 8.40
N ALA A 117 -3.18 0.77 7.82
CA ALA A 117 -4.42 0.51 8.55
C ALA A 117 -4.40 -0.89 9.19
N LEU A 118 -4.01 -1.92 8.43
CA LEU A 118 -3.88 -3.30 8.92
C LEU A 118 -2.86 -3.39 10.05
N ARG A 119 -1.68 -2.76 9.88
CA ARG A 119 -0.65 -2.73 10.91
C ARG A 119 -1.12 -2.05 12.19
N ARG A 120 -1.79 -0.89 12.10
CA ARG A 120 -2.36 -0.20 13.27
C ARG A 120 -3.42 -1.04 13.96
N LEU A 121 -4.25 -1.76 13.20
CA LEU A 121 -5.29 -2.64 13.75
C LEU A 121 -4.65 -3.80 14.54
N LEU A 122 -3.69 -4.52 13.94
CA LEU A 122 -2.97 -5.63 14.60
C LEU A 122 -2.28 -5.17 15.90
N VAL A 123 -1.68 -3.99 15.87
CA VAL A 123 -1.02 -3.38 17.03
C VAL A 123 -2.03 -3.02 18.12
N SER A 124 -3.14 -2.38 17.74
CA SER A 124 -4.18 -1.97 18.70
C SER A 124 -4.79 -3.18 19.42
N HIS A 125 -5.09 -4.25 18.68
CA HIS A 125 -5.62 -5.49 19.22
C HIS A 125 -4.60 -6.20 20.14
N SER A 126 -3.31 -6.19 19.77
CA SER A 126 -2.25 -6.78 20.60
C SER A 126 -2.06 -6.03 21.92
N ALA A 127 -2.18 -4.69 21.90
CA ALA A 127 -2.04 -3.87 23.09
C ALA A 127 -3.24 -4.00 24.04
N GLU A 128 -4.46 -4.12 23.53
CA GLU A 128 -5.66 -4.40 24.34
C GLU A 128 -5.55 -5.76 25.04
N ARG A 129 -5.05 -6.78 24.32
CA ARG A 129 -4.84 -8.13 24.88
C ARG A 129 -3.80 -8.17 25.99
N SER A 130 -2.77 -7.32 25.91
CA SER A 130 -1.73 -7.21 26.96
C SER A 130 -2.18 -6.43 28.19
N SER A 131 -3.20 -5.58 28.09
CA SER A 131 -3.74 -4.81 29.22
C SER A 131 -4.80 -5.58 30.02
N SER A 132 -5.26 -6.72 29.50
CA SER A 132 -6.26 -7.60 30.13
C SER A 132 -5.64 -8.80 30.87
N LYS A 133 -4.30 -8.91 30.88
CA LYS A 133 -3.55 -9.85 31.71
C LYS A 133 -2.90 -9.09 32.86
#